data_AF-A0A7C4TZN4-F1
#
_entry.id   AF-A0A7C4TZN4-F1
#
_cell.length_a   1.000
_cell.length_b   1.000
_cell.length_c   1.000
_cell.angle_alpha   90.00
_cell.angle_beta   90.00
_cell.angle_gamma   90.00
#
_symmetry.space_group_name_H-M   'P 1'
#
loop_
_entity.id
_entity.type
_entity.pdbx_description
1 polymer ?
#
loop_
_entity_poly.entity_id
_entity_poly.type
_entity_poly.pdbx_seq_one_letter_code
_entity_poly.pdbx_strand_id
1 'polypeptide(L)'
;MVVKILTVEDRWDLIRAYIKENDLTRHHLASYNEFVTQGLQRIVYEFRGIEARGVKIRFDKVQIGPPIVKEADGSERNILPMEARLRNLTYAGPLYITMTKYVDGVREGTAKVFVGYFPIMVRSVLCPLSKMSKEELIMNGEDPKDPGGYFIINGSERVLIAQEDLATNHVLVDVLDGTSNVTHVAKVLSATAGLRIPTSVERLKDGTLHVVIPSVAGKIPLFIVMRALGLESDKEIVEAITWDPEIEVELLPSLEAASDVTTTEDALDYIGGKIVFGQPRQKRIERAELVLDKYFLPHLGSKPEDRIKKAYFLGQMVEKLIELVLGRRKPDDKDHYANKRLRLAGDLLASLFRAAFKRFCQDLQYQLERIWDAGKAIYVENLARADLITERLRHALATGNWTGGKVGVSQLLDRTNYLSTLSHLRRVVSPLSRSQPHFEARDLHATQWGRICPNESPEGPNCGLVKNLSLMARITVGVDEAEIEAKLYELGVVPIQRARREERAKPEHERGKRAKVFLNGRLIGVHEDPYF
;
A
#
# COMPACT_ATOMS: atom_id res chain seq x y z
N MET A 1 -5.41 -34.30 38.28
CA MET A 1 -6.13 -33.01 38.21
C MET A 1 -7.25 -33.16 37.20
N VAL A 2 -8.52 -33.05 37.61
CA VAL A 2 -9.64 -33.00 36.66
C VAL A 2 -9.52 -31.68 35.92
N VAL A 3 -9.19 -31.71 34.62
CA VAL A 3 -9.19 -30.52 33.79
C VAL A 3 -10.64 -30.06 33.71
N LYS A 4 -10.97 -29.01 34.48
CA LYS A 4 -12.31 -28.42 34.46
C LYS A 4 -12.48 -27.74 33.10
N ILE A 5 -13.23 -28.37 32.21
CA ILE A 5 -13.49 -27.85 30.87
C ILE A 5 -14.38 -26.61 31.03
N LEU A 6 -13.97 -25.48 30.44
CA LEU A 6 -14.73 -24.23 30.44
C LEU A 6 -16.11 -24.46 29.80
N THR A 7 -17.15 -24.03 30.51
CA THR A 7 -18.53 -24.06 30.02
C THR A 7 -18.73 -23.03 28.90
N VAL A 8 -19.89 -23.07 28.25
CA VAL A 8 -20.25 -22.06 27.23
C VAL A 8 -20.36 -20.66 27.87
N GLU A 9 -20.87 -20.58 29.09
CA GLU A 9 -21.02 -19.32 29.83
C GLU A 9 -19.66 -18.70 30.17
N ASP A 10 -18.71 -19.50 30.65
CA ASP A 10 -17.34 -19.05 30.94
C ASP A 10 -16.67 -18.47 29.68
N ARG A 11 -16.90 -19.09 28.50
CA ARG A 11 -16.36 -18.60 27.23
C ARG A 11 -17.03 -17.31 26.78
N TRP A 12 -18.32 -17.13 27.09
CA TRP A 12 -19.03 -15.90 26.78
C TRP A 12 -18.54 -14.72 27.62
N ASP A 13 -18.12 -14.95 28.87
CA ASP A 13 -17.45 -13.94 29.69
C ASP A 13 -16.16 -13.43 29.05
N LEU A 14 -15.36 -14.33 28.45
CA LEU A 14 -14.16 -13.94 27.70
C LEU A 14 -14.51 -13.06 26.48
N ILE A 15 -15.58 -13.40 25.77
CA ILE A 15 -16.04 -12.60 24.61
C ILE A 15 -16.56 -11.23 25.07
N ARG A 16 -17.31 -11.16 26.17
CA ARG A 16 -17.76 -9.88 26.76
C ARG A 16 -16.58 -9.00 27.15
N ALA A 17 -15.57 -9.57 27.80
CA ALA A 17 -14.34 -8.86 28.16
C ALA A 17 -13.62 -8.36 26.90
N TYR A 18 -13.48 -9.21 25.88
CA TYR A 18 -12.86 -8.85 24.60
C TYR A 18 -13.57 -7.66 23.93
N ILE A 19 -14.90 -7.69 23.82
CA ILE A 19 -15.70 -6.61 23.21
C ILE A 19 -15.59 -5.33 24.02
N LYS A 20 -15.61 -5.42 25.36
CA LYS A 20 -15.47 -4.24 26.24
C LYS A 20 -14.11 -3.56 26.09
N GLU A 21 -13.04 -4.33 25.88
CA GLU A 21 -11.68 -3.80 25.71
C GLU A 21 -11.41 -3.32 24.27
N ASN A 22 -11.91 -4.04 23.27
CA ASN A 22 -11.57 -3.80 21.88
C ASN A 22 -12.60 -2.95 21.13
N ASP A 23 -13.84 -2.84 21.61
CA ASP A 23 -14.97 -2.21 20.92
C ASP A 23 -15.23 -2.80 19.51
N LEU A 24 -16.43 -2.59 18.96
CA LEU A 24 -16.85 -3.20 17.69
C LEU A 24 -16.38 -2.43 16.44
N THR A 25 -16.12 -1.13 16.60
CA THR A 25 -15.81 -0.20 15.49
C THR A 25 -14.39 0.38 15.57
N ARG A 26 -13.56 -0.13 16.48
CA ARG A 26 -12.21 0.37 16.77
C ARG A 26 -11.27 0.29 15.57
N HIS A 27 -11.49 -0.57 14.59
CA HIS A 27 -10.61 -0.74 13.44
C HIS A 27 -10.39 0.57 12.66
N HIS A 28 -11.45 1.36 12.41
CA HIS A 28 -11.31 2.66 11.74
C HIS A 28 -10.59 3.68 12.62
N LEU A 29 -10.90 3.74 13.92
CA LEU A 29 -10.25 4.64 14.87
C LEU A 29 -8.76 4.33 15.02
N ALA A 30 -8.40 3.05 15.22
CA ALA A 30 -7.02 2.60 15.35
C ALA A 30 -6.21 2.91 14.08
N SER A 31 -6.77 2.62 12.91
CA SER A 31 -6.15 2.94 11.61
C SER A 31 -5.97 4.44 11.41
N TYR A 32 -6.98 5.26 11.73
CA TYR A 32 -6.88 6.72 11.64
C TYR A 32 -5.85 7.27 12.63
N ASN A 33 -5.85 6.79 13.88
CA ASN A 33 -4.91 7.23 14.91
C ASN A 33 -3.46 6.94 14.53
N GLU A 34 -3.15 5.75 14.01
CA GLU A 34 -1.82 5.41 13.48
C GLU A 34 -1.44 6.36 12.33
N PHE A 35 -2.38 6.60 11.41
CA PHE A 35 -2.13 7.49 10.28
C PHE A 35 -1.82 8.93 10.72
N VAL A 36 -2.61 9.54 11.60
CA VAL A 36 -2.39 10.95 11.99
C VAL A 36 -1.20 11.14 12.92
N THR A 37 -0.78 10.09 13.65
CA THR A 37 0.36 10.16 14.57
C THR A 37 1.70 9.85 13.89
N GLN A 38 1.73 8.87 12.98
CA GLN A 38 2.95 8.43 12.32
C GLN A 38 2.86 8.49 10.79
N GLY A 39 1.78 7.98 10.21
CA GLY A 39 1.61 7.87 8.75
C GLY A 39 1.75 9.20 8.00
N LEU A 40 1.15 10.28 8.52
CA LEU A 40 1.19 11.61 7.93
C LEU A 40 2.62 12.16 7.88
N GLN A 41 3.38 11.99 8.97
CA GLN A 41 4.77 12.41 9.05
C GLN A 41 5.67 11.61 8.10
N ARG A 42 5.43 10.30 7.95
CA ARG A 42 6.13 9.46 6.96
C ARG A 42 5.93 9.98 5.54
N ILE A 43 4.70 10.38 5.19
CA ILE A 43 4.41 10.96 3.86
C ILE A 43 5.18 12.28 3.67
N VAL A 44 5.18 13.18 4.66
CA VAL A 44 5.90 14.47 4.53
C VAL A 44 7.40 14.25 4.33
N TYR A 45 8.00 13.30 5.05
CA TYR A 45 9.42 12.96 4.89
C TYR A 45 9.75 12.28 3.55
N GLU A 46 8.80 11.53 2.97
CA GLU A 46 8.95 10.91 1.65
C GLU A 46 9.27 11.95 0.56
N PHE A 47 8.62 13.12 0.60
CA PHE A 47 8.84 14.18 -0.38
C PHE A 47 10.11 15.00 -0.11
N ARG A 48 10.66 14.97 1.12
CA ARG A 48 11.87 15.68 1.60
C ARG A 48 11.84 17.22 1.53
N GLY A 49 11.22 17.80 0.50
CA GLY A 49 11.21 19.23 0.24
C GLY A 49 11.08 19.55 -1.25
N ILE A 50 11.24 20.82 -1.59
CA ILE A 50 11.34 21.31 -2.97
C ILE A 50 12.65 22.07 -3.16
N GLU A 51 13.18 22.08 -4.38
CA GLU A 51 14.42 22.78 -4.72
C GLU A 51 14.27 23.42 -6.10
N ALA A 52 14.52 24.72 -6.18
CA ALA A 52 14.49 25.49 -7.42
C ALA A 52 15.47 26.65 -7.36
N ARG A 53 16.27 26.85 -8.42
CA ARG A 53 17.15 28.01 -8.64
C ARG A 53 18.04 28.39 -7.43
N GLY A 54 18.63 27.40 -6.74
CA GLY A 54 19.50 27.62 -5.57
C GLY A 54 18.75 27.78 -4.23
N VAL A 55 17.42 27.88 -4.25
CA VAL A 55 16.57 27.89 -3.05
C VAL A 55 16.02 26.49 -2.79
N LYS A 56 16.23 26.00 -1.58
CA LYS A 56 15.74 24.71 -1.10
C LYS A 56 14.85 24.88 0.11
N ILE A 57 13.64 24.33 0.03
CA ILE A 57 12.69 24.31 1.14
C ILE A 57 12.56 22.88 1.61
N ARG A 58 13.04 22.60 2.81
CA ARG A 58 12.92 21.28 3.45
C ARG A 58 11.65 21.20 4.27
N PHE A 59 10.93 20.09 4.18
CA PHE A 59 9.79 19.81 5.04
C PHE A 59 10.26 19.05 6.29
N ASP A 60 9.92 19.56 7.46
CA ASP A 60 10.35 18.99 8.74
C ASP A 60 9.16 18.29 9.45
N LYS A 61 8.43 19.00 10.32
CA LYS A 61 7.38 18.42 11.17
C LYS A 61 5.98 18.80 10.70
N VAL A 62 5.07 17.83 10.65
CA VAL A 62 3.64 18.06 10.42
C VAL A 62 2.86 18.03 11.73
N GLN A 63 1.89 18.93 11.89
CA GLN A 63 1.04 19.02 13.08
C GLN A 63 -0.39 19.35 12.69
N ILE A 64 -1.36 18.64 13.26
CA ILE A 64 -2.78 18.97 13.17
C ILE A 64 -3.20 19.61 14.49
N GLY A 65 -3.77 20.81 14.43
CA GLY A 65 -4.35 21.52 15.56
C GLY A 65 -5.73 20.97 15.95
N PRO A 66 -6.34 21.51 17.02
CA PRO A 66 -7.68 21.13 17.43
C PRO A 66 -8.72 21.51 16.37
N PRO A 67 -9.92 20.91 16.40
CA PRO A 67 -11.01 21.31 15.51
C PRO A 67 -11.44 22.75 15.75
N ILE A 68 -11.38 23.58 14.71
CA ILE A 68 -11.76 25.00 14.76
C ILE A 68 -12.71 25.36 13.63
N VAL A 69 -13.50 26.40 13.85
CA VAL A 69 -14.22 27.14 12.80
C VAL A 69 -13.66 28.54 12.70
N LYS A 70 -13.58 29.06 11.48
CA LYS A 70 -13.36 30.48 11.22
C LYS A 70 -14.70 31.14 10.95
N GLU A 71 -15.08 32.07 11.79
CA GLU A 71 -16.34 32.83 11.69
C GLU A 71 -16.24 33.90 10.59
N ALA A 72 -17.38 34.48 10.22
CA ALA A 72 -17.45 35.49 9.14
C ALA A 72 -16.67 36.78 9.46
N ASP A 73 -16.48 37.09 10.75
CA ASP A 73 -15.66 38.19 11.24
C ASP A 73 -14.14 37.87 11.22
N GLY A 74 -13.78 36.64 10.83
CA GLY A 74 -12.41 36.15 10.78
C GLY A 74 -11.88 35.59 12.08
N SER A 75 -12.67 35.59 13.16
CA SER A 75 -12.29 34.98 14.44
C SER A 75 -12.25 33.45 14.34
N GLU A 76 -11.32 32.83 15.06
CA GLU A 76 -11.17 31.38 15.11
C GLU A 76 -11.63 30.86 16.48
N ARG A 77 -12.52 29.86 16.48
CA ARG A 77 -13.04 29.25 17.70
C ARG A 77 -13.01 27.73 17.62
N ASN A 78 -12.70 27.08 18.74
CA ASN A 78 -12.85 25.64 18.87
C ASN A 78 -14.33 25.23 18.75
N ILE A 79 -14.58 24.16 18.02
CA ILE A 79 -15.92 23.59 17.86
C ILE A 79 -15.94 22.13 18.28
N LEU A 80 -17.14 21.65 18.63
CA LEU A 80 -17.41 20.24 18.89
C LEU A 80 -18.25 19.62 17.77
N PRO A 81 -18.29 18.28 17.65
CA PRO A 81 -19.04 17.59 16.59
C PRO A 81 -20.51 18.01 16.49
N MET A 82 -21.24 18.14 17.61
CA MET A 82 -22.63 18.59 17.61
C MET A 82 -22.84 19.93 16.90
N GLU A 83 -21.99 20.91 17.17
CA GLU A 83 -22.07 22.20 16.51
C GLU A 83 -21.81 22.07 14.99
N ALA A 84 -20.82 21.25 14.61
CA ALA A 84 -20.51 21.03 13.20
C ALA A 84 -21.69 20.42 12.44
N ARG A 85 -22.44 19.49 13.07
CA ARG A 85 -23.66 18.91 12.50
C ARG A 85 -24.74 19.97 12.31
N LEU A 86 -25.05 20.76 13.34
CA LEU A 86 -26.15 21.73 13.33
C LEU A 86 -25.91 22.91 12.38
N ARG A 87 -24.67 23.38 12.24
CA ARG A 87 -24.31 24.55 11.43
C ARG A 87 -23.88 24.22 10.01
N ASN A 88 -24.03 22.96 9.56
CA ASN A 88 -23.54 22.48 8.27
C ASN A 88 -22.04 22.74 8.04
N LEU A 89 -21.22 22.63 9.10
CA LEU A 89 -19.79 22.86 9.04
C LEU A 89 -19.02 21.55 8.77
N THR A 90 -17.75 21.69 8.39
CA THR A 90 -16.82 20.56 8.33
C THR A 90 -16.01 20.51 9.62
N TYR A 91 -16.03 19.38 10.31
CA TYR A 91 -15.26 19.18 11.54
C TYR A 91 -13.80 18.86 11.21
N ALA A 92 -12.95 19.89 11.25
CA ALA A 92 -11.55 19.81 10.84
C ALA A 92 -10.65 20.70 11.69
N GLY A 93 -9.38 20.34 11.80
CA GLY A 93 -8.34 21.13 12.49
C GLY A 93 -7.31 21.69 11.53
N PRO A 94 -6.60 22.78 11.89
CA PRO A 94 -5.61 23.40 11.03
C PRO A 94 -4.37 22.51 10.92
N LEU A 95 -3.90 22.28 9.69
CA LEU A 95 -2.72 21.51 9.36
C LEU A 95 -1.54 22.47 9.15
N TYR A 96 -0.48 22.26 9.91
CA TYR A 96 0.77 23.02 9.81
C TYR A 96 1.92 22.12 9.39
N ILE A 97 2.80 22.64 8.55
CA ILE A 97 4.08 22.02 8.22
C ILE A 97 5.18 23.00 8.57
N THR A 98 6.15 22.51 9.35
CA THR A 98 7.38 23.25 9.61
C THR A 98 8.27 23.14 8.40
N MET A 99 8.63 24.29 7.82
CA MET A 99 9.43 24.38 6.60
C MET A 99 10.70 25.16 6.88
N THR A 100 11.85 24.62 6.48
CA THR A 100 13.15 25.30 6.60
C THR A 100 13.66 25.72 5.24
N LYS A 101 13.93 27.02 5.09
CA LYS A 101 14.46 27.64 3.87
C LYS A 101 15.99 27.65 3.89
N TYR A 102 16.56 27.23 2.78
CA TYR A 102 17.98 27.32 2.47
C TYR A 102 18.16 28.10 1.17
N VAL A 103 19.11 29.03 1.13
CA VAL A 103 19.51 29.78 -0.06
C VAL A 103 20.99 29.53 -0.27
N ASP A 104 21.36 28.98 -1.42
CA ASP A 104 22.75 28.63 -1.77
C ASP A 104 23.43 27.77 -0.69
N GLY A 105 22.67 26.88 -0.06
CA GLY A 105 23.12 25.98 1.01
C GLY A 105 23.13 26.60 2.42
N VAL A 106 22.93 27.91 2.55
CA VAL A 106 22.86 28.61 3.85
C VAL A 106 21.43 28.56 4.39
N ARG A 107 21.28 28.15 5.65
CA ARG A 107 19.99 28.12 6.35
C ARG A 107 19.57 29.55 6.71
N GLU A 108 18.49 30.06 6.11
CA GLU A 108 17.99 31.41 6.41
C GLU A 108 16.94 31.41 7.53
N GLY A 109 16.10 30.38 7.63
CA GLY A 109 15.05 30.38 8.64
C GLY A 109 14.14 29.16 8.59
N THR A 110 13.39 28.98 9.68
CA THR A 110 12.37 27.93 9.83
C THR A 110 11.05 28.58 10.19
N ALA A 111 10.00 28.27 9.45
CA ALA A 111 8.66 28.82 9.66
C ALA A 111 7.64 27.70 9.82
N LYS A 112 6.62 27.93 10.66
CA LYS A 112 5.47 27.04 10.80
C LYS A 112 4.38 27.51 9.85
N VAL A 113 4.25 26.83 8.72
CA VAL A 113 3.38 27.26 7.63
C VAL A 113 2.03 26.55 7.73
N PHE A 114 0.94 27.31 7.66
CA PHE A 114 -0.40 26.77 7.54
C PHE A 114 -0.61 26.24 6.11
N VAL A 115 -1.00 24.98 5.97
CA VAL A 115 -1.13 24.31 4.67
C VAL A 115 -2.54 23.82 4.35
N GLY A 116 -3.51 24.07 5.23
CA GLY A 116 -4.91 23.70 5.03
C GLY A 116 -5.59 23.18 6.29
N TYR A 117 -6.82 22.70 6.15
CA TYR A 117 -7.57 22.02 7.20
C TYR A 117 -7.59 20.52 6.95
N PHE A 118 -7.40 19.74 8.02
CA PHE A 118 -7.44 18.29 8.00
C PHE A 118 -8.70 17.77 8.72
N PRO A 119 -9.56 16.97 8.07
CA PRO A 119 -10.77 16.40 8.69
C PRO A 119 -10.44 15.54 9.91
N ILE A 120 -11.14 15.80 11.02
CA ILE A 120 -10.96 15.07 12.29
C ILE A 120 -12.04 14.00 12.41
N MET A 121 -11.62 12.76 12.66
CA MET A 121 -12.55 11.65 12.89
C MET A 121 -13.14 11.76 14.31
N VAL A 122 -14.46 11.61 14.43
CA VAL A 122 -15.18 11.64 15.72
C VAL A 122 -14.67 10.49 16.61
N ARG A 123 -14.41 10.77 17.90
CA ARG A 123 -13.76 9.88 18.88
C ARG A 123 -12.30 9.47 18.60
N SER A 124 -11.64 10.02 17.59
CA SER A 124 -10.20 9.79 17.38
C SER A 124 -9.33 10.52 18.41
N VAL A 125 -8.03 10.22 18.43
CA VAL A 125 -7.04 10.84 19.33
C VAL A 125 -6.96 12.37 19.20
N LEU A 126 -7.31 12.92 18.03
CA LEU A 126 -7.35 14.36 17.75
C LEU A 126 -8.69 15.00 18.16
N CYS A 127 -9.74 14.20 18.35
CA CYS A 127 -11.05 14.69 18.74
C CYS A 127 -11.11 14.86 20.27
N PRO A 128 -11.47 16.04 20.80
CA PRO A 128 -11.61 16.27 22.24
C PRO A 128 -12.57 15.29 22.93
N LEU A 129 -13.62 14.82 22.24
CA LEU A 129 -14.60 13.87 22.76
C LEU A 129 -14.00 12.51 23.18
N SER A 130 -12.79 12.17 22.71
CA SER A 130 -12.12 10.92 23.10
C SER A 130 -11.59 10.94 24.54
N LYS A 131 -11.44 12.14 25.13
CA LYS A 131 -10.89 12.35 26.47
C LYS A 131 -11.95 12.71 27.51
N MET A 132 -13.18 12.92 27.07
CA MET A 132 -14.29 13.34 27.93
C MET A 132 -14.93 12.13 28.65
N SER A 133 -15.33 12.35 29.89
CA SER A 133 -16.18 11.46 30.68
C SER A 133 -17.60 11.35 30.09
N LYS A 134 -18.38 10.38 30.58
CA LYS A 134 -19.77 10.19 30.12
C LYS A 134 -20.63 11.42 30.41
N GLU A 135 -20.42 12.03 31.56
CA GLU A 135 -21.14 13.20 32.03
C GLU A 135 -20.82 14.42 31.17
N GLU A 136 -19.53 14.65 30.87
CA GLU A 136 -19.10 15.74 29.98
C GLU A 136 -19.66 15.58 28.56
N LEU A 137 -19.74 14.35 28.04
CA LEU A 137 -20.33 14.11 26.71
C LEU A 137 -21.79 14.53 26.67
N ILE A 138 -22.57 14.15 27.69
CA ILE A 138 -23.98 14.53 27.80
C ILE A 138 -24.12 16.05 27.90
N MET A 139 -23.27 16.71 28.71
CA MET A 139 -23.29 18.17 28.83
C MET A 139 -22.98 18.89 27.50
N ASN A 140 -22.15 18.27 26.64
CA ASN A 140 -21.83 18.77 25.31
C ASN A 140 -22.80 18.28 24.22
N GLY A 141 -23.90 17.63 24.59
CA GLY A 141 -24.96 17.19 23.69
C GLY A 141 -24.66 15.89 22.92
N GLU A 142 -23.64 15.13 23.30
CA GLU A 142 -23.28 13.86 22.66
C GLU A 142 -23.80 12.66 23.47
N ASP A 143 -24.18 11.57 22.79
CA ASP A 143 -24.51 10.30 23.45
C ASP A 143 -23.22 9.53 23.79
N PRO A 144 -23.00 9.13 25.06
CA PRO A 144 -21.88 8.29 25.45
C PRO A 144 -21.78 6.95 24.70
N LYS A 145 -22.89 6.44 24.14
CA LYS A 145 -22.94 5.19 23.38
C LYS A 145 -22.60 5.35 21.89
N ASP A 146 -22.41 6.58 21.40
CA ASP A 146 -21.99 6.80 20.02
C ASP A 146 -20.56 6.25 19.81
N PRO A 147 -20.37 5.32 18.85
CA PRO A 147 -19.09 4.63 18.66
C PRO A 147 -18.02 5.51 18.00
N GLY A 148 -18.37 6.65 17.41
CA GLY A 148 -17.48 7.43 16.56
C GLY A 148 -17.00 6.65 15.33
N GLY A 149 -15.81 7.02 14.82
CA GLY A 149 -15.22 6.34 13.66
C GLY A 149 -15.67 6.89 12.29
N TYR A 150 -16.32 8.05 12.28
CA TYR A 150 -16.80 8.74 11.08
C TYR A 150 -16.39 10.22 11.08
N PHE A 151 -16.63 10.91 9.96
CA PHE A 151 -16.31 12.32 9.75
C PHE A 151 -17.58 13.16 9.64
N ILE A 152 -17.51 14.45 9.93
CA ILE A 152 -18.60 15.40 9.67
C ILE A 152 -18.13 16.38 8.61
N ILE A 153 -18.74 16.31 7.43
CA ILE A 153 -18.39 17.13 6.27
C ILE A 153 -19.64 17.89 5.82
N ASN A 154 -19.58 19.21 5.87
CA ASN A 154 -20.71 20.10 5.58
C ASN A 154 -22.00 19.67 6.35
N GLY A 155 -21.87 19.40 7.66
CA GLY A 155 -22.95 18.92 8.54
C GLY A 155 -23.31 17.44 8.41
N SER A 156 -23.00 16.81 7.28
CA SER A 156 -23.35 15.40 7.04
C SER A 156 -22.32 14.45 7.66
N GLU A 157 -22.81 13.41 8.33
CA GLU A 157 -21.97 12.33 8.85
C GLU A 157 -21.55 11.38 7.72
N ARG A 158 -20.24 11.22 7.52
CA ARG A 158 -19.62 10.45 6.44
C ARG A 158 -18.72 9.37 6.99
N VAL A 159 -18.95 8.13 6.59
CA VAL A 159 -18.16 6.96 6.98
C VAL A 159 -17.30 6.48 5.82
N LEU A 160 -16.04 6.15 6.12
CA LEU A 160 -15.15 5.47 5.17
C LEU A 160 -15.36 3.97 5.27
N ILE A 161 -15.71 3.33 4.16
CA ILE A 161 -15.94 1.89 4.12
C ILE A 161 -14.64 1.15 3.82
N ALA A 162 -14.33 0.12 4.62
CA ALA A 162 -13.15 -0.71 4.40
C ALA A 162 -13.19 -1.34 3.00
N GLN A 163 -12.08 -1.22 2.26
CA GLN A 163 -11.97 -1.74 0.90
C GLN A 163 -11.14 -3.03 0.90
N GLU A 164 -11.69 -4.12 0.37
CA GLU A 164 -10.97 -5.37 0.19
C GLU A 164 -10.11 -5.31 -1.08
N ASP A 165 -8.79 -5.15 -0.93
CA ASP A 165 -7.83 -5.20 -2.04
C ASP A 165 -7.14 -6.57 -2.05
N LEU A 166 -6.65 -7.00 -3.21
CA LEU A 166 -5.70 -8.12 -3.32
C LEU A 166 -4.39 -7.73 -2.61
N ALA A 167 -3.76 -8.71 -1.94
CA ALA A 167 -2.48 -8.53 -1.29
C ALA A 167 -1.43 -8.09 -2.32
N THR A 168 -0.78 -6.97 -2.02
CA THR A 168 0.31 -6.44 -2.82
C THR A 168 1.63 -7.11 -2.46
N ASN A 169 2.61 -7.05 -3.35
CA ASN A 169 3.97 -7.60 -3.15
C ASN A 169 4.02 -9.12 -2.97
N HIS A 170 2.95 -9.83 -3.33
CA HIS A 170 2.89 -11.28 -3.32
C HIS A 170 2.79 -11.83 -4.75
N VAL A 171 3.53 -12.89 -5.03
CA VAL A 171 3.49 -13.57 -6.34
C VAL A 171 2.30 -14.52 -6.37
N LEU A 172 1.46 -14.36 -7.38
CA LEU A 172 0.31 -15.24 -7.66
C LEU A 172 0.51 -15.89 -9.03
N VAL A 173 0.48 -17.22 -9.07
CA VAL A 173 0.58 -18.02 -10.29
C VAL A 173 -0.79 -18.55 -10.69
N ASP A 174 -1.04 -18.57 -11.99
CA ASP A 174 -2.31 -19.01 -12.56
C ASP A 174 -2.11 -19.65 -13.93
N VAL A 175 -3.07 -20.48 -14.32
CA VAL A 175 -3.15 -21.08 -15.66
C VAL A 175 -4.08 -20.21 -16.50
N LEU A 176 -3.69 -19.87 -17.72
CA LEU A 176 -4.54 -19.11 -18.63
C LEU A 176 -5.15 -20.05 -19.66
N ASP A 177 -6.45 -20.33 -19.49
CA ASP A 177 -7.23 -21.11 -20.44
C ASP A 177 -7.71 -20.21 -21.59
N GLY A 178 -7.34 -20.53 -22.85
CA GLY A 178 -7.90 -19.86 -24.02
C GLY A 178 -7.03 -19.87 -25.29
N THR A 179 -7.50 -19.12 -26.30
CA THR A 179 -6.85 -18.92 -27.62
C THR A 179 -5.55 -18.12 -27.57
N SER A 180 -5.15 -17.63 -26.39
CA SER A 180 -3.93 -16.86 -26.21
C SER A 180 -2.68 -17.73 -26.41
N ASN A 181 -1.55 -17.11 -26.80
CA ASN A 181 -0.26 -17.82 -26.88
C ASN A 181 0.38 -18.04 -25.49
N VAL A 182 -0.23 -17.54 -24.42
CA VAL A 182 0.27 -17.68 -23.04
C VAL A 182 -0.41 -18.87 -22.39
N THR A 183 0.39 -19.75 -21.78
CA THR A 183 -0.10 -20.95 -21.08
C THR A 183 -0.21 -20.71 -19.58
N HIS A 184 0.82 -20.14 -18.97
CA HIS A 184 0.92 -19.91 -17.54
C HIS A 184 1.38 -18.48 -17.26
N VAL A 185 0.94 -17.90 -16.14
CA VAL A 185 1.34 -16.55 -15.74
C VAL A 185 1.63 -16.46 -14.24
N ALA A 186 2.73 -15.79 -13.91
CA ALA A 186 3.01 -15.31 -12.56
C ALA A 186 2.79 -13.80 -12.52
N LYS A 187 1.94 -13.29 -11.63
CA LYS A 187 1.63 -11.87 -11.50
C LYS A 187 1.98 -11.40 -10.10
N VAL A 188 2.57 -10.20 -10.01
CA VAL A 188 2.76 -9.47 -8.76
C VAL A 188 2.24 -8.05 -8.93
N LEU A 189 1.47 -7.58 -7.96
CA LEU A 189 1.15 -6.15 -7.85
C LEU A 189 2.17 -5.51 -6.92
N SER A 190 3.26 -5.01 -7.48
CA SER A 190 4.31 -4.33 -6.72
C SER A 190 3.81 -2.96 -6.27
N ALA A 191 3.61 -2.81 -4.96
CA ALA A 191 3.18 -1.58 -4.33
C ALA A 191 4.24 -1.06 -3.35
N THR A 192 4.58 0.21 -3.53
CA THR A 192 5.31 1.02 -2.55
C THR A 192 4.43 2.19 -2.13
N ALA A 193 4.95 3.07 -1.28
CA ALA A 193 4.33 4.33 -0.89
C ALA A 193 3.93 5.16 -2.13
N GLY A 194 2.66 5.09 -2.55
CA GLY A 194 2.09 5.90 -3.63
C GLY A 194 2.19 5.35 -5.05
N LEU A 195 2.94 4.28 -5.31
CA LEU A 195 3.02 3.62 -6.61
C LEU A 195 2.50 2.19 -6.52
N ARG A 196 1.71 1.78 -7.50
CA ARG A 196 1.24 0.40 -7.68
C ARG A 196 1.45 0.03 -9.13
N ILE A 197 2.35 -0.91 -9.38
CA ILE A 197 2.75 -1.31 -10.73
C ILE A 197 2.57 -2.83 -10.83
N PRO A 198 1.66 -3.31 -11.71
CA PRO A 198 1.57 -4.73 -11.98
C PRO A 198 2.79 -5.17 -12.80
N THR A 199 3.31 -6.34 -12.50
CA THR A 199 4.39 -6.98 -13.27
C THR A 199 4.05 -8.44 -13.41
N SER A 200 4.27 -9.00 -14.60
CA SER A 200 3.99 -10.41 -14.85
C SER A 200 5.11 -11.11 -15.61
N VAL A 201 5.23 -12.41 -15.34
CA VAL A 201 6.04 -13.36 -16.11
C VAL A 201 5.06 -14.29 -16.79
N GLU A 202 5.16 -14.40 -18.12
CA GLU A 202 4.28 -15.17 -18.97
C GLU A 202 5.08 -16.27 -19.67
N ARG A 203 4.61 -17.52 -19.59
CA ARG A 203 5.15 -18.65 -20.35
C ARG A 203 4.35 -18.83 -21.63
N LEU A 204 5.01 -18.78 -22.78
CA LEU A 204 4.39 -19.01 -24.07
C LEU A 204 4.26 -20.52 -24.37
N LYS A 205 3.56 -20.88 -25.46
CA LYS A 205 3.39 -22.28 -25.89
C LYS A 205 4.68 -22.97 -26.32
N ASP A 206 5.67 -22.21 -26.78
CA ASP A 206 7.01 -22.68 -27.15
C ASP A 206 7.94 -22.90 -25.93
N GLY A 207 7.44 -22.66 -24.71
CA GLY A 207 8.22 -22.80 -23.47
C GLY A 207 9.03 -21.55 -23.10
N THR A 208 9.04 -20.52 -23.95
CA THR A 208 9.80 -19.29 -23.65
C THR A 208 9.12 -18.43 -22.58
N LEU A 209 9.94 -17.87 -21.70
CA LEU A 209 9.52 -17.03 -20.57
C LEU A 209 9.75 -15.56 -20.88
N HIS A 210 8.71 -14.77 -20.68
CA HIS A 210 8.72 -13.36 -20.98
C HIS A 210 8.23 -12.53 -19.80
N VAL A 211 8.91 -11.41 -19.54
CA VAL A 211 8.54 -10.42 -18.54
C VAL A 211 7.75 -9.30 -19.21
N VAL A 212 6.64 -8.91 -18.58
CA VAL A 212 5.80 -7.78 -18.99
C VAL A 212 5.94 -6.67 -17.96
N ILE A 213 6.44 -5.53 -18.43
CA ILE A 213 6.59 -4.30 -17.64
C ILE A 213 5.66 -3.26 -18.26
N PRO A 214 4.67 -2.70 -17.55
CA PRO A 214 3.67 -1.80 -18.14
C PRO A 214 4.25 -0.56 -18.85
N SER A 215 5.43 -0.10 -18.44
CA SER A 215 6.13 1.04 -19.03
C SER A 215 6.95 0.70 -20.28
N VAL A 216 7.02 -0.57 -20.68
CA VAL A 216 7.76 -1.04 -21.85
C VAL A 216 6.77 -1.68 -22.84
N ALA A 217 6.88 -1.33 -24.12
CA ALA A 217 6.01 -1.91 -25.13
C ALA A 217 6.34 -3.39 -25.38
N GLY A 218 5.33 -4.25 -25.29
CA GLY A 218 5.45 -5.68 -25.59
C GLY A 218 6.13 -6.51 -24.49
N LYS A 219 6.50 -7.73 -24.86
CA LYS A 219 7.10 -8.73 -23.97
C LYS A 219 8.62 -8.72 -24.09
N ILE A 220 9.32 -8.93 -22.98
CA ILE A 220 10.80 -8.96 -22.95
C ILE A 220 11.25 -10.36 -22.50
N PRO A 221 12.14 -11.05 -23.24
CA PRO A 221 12.69 -12.32 -22.80
C PRO A 221 13.30 -12.25 -21.40
N LEU A 222 13.08 -13.29 -20.58
CA LEU A 222 13.51 -13.34 -19.18
C LEU A 222 15.01 -13.06 -18.99
N PHE A 223 15.85 -13.74 -19.76
CA PHE A 223 17.31 -13.64 -19.63
C PHE A 223 17.83 -12.23 -19.94
N ILE A 224 17.20 -11.51 -20.88
CA ILE A 224 17.54 -10.10 -21.17
C ILE A 224 17.25 -9.22 -19.95
N VAL A 225 16.11 -9.41 -19.28
CA VAL A 225 15.80 -8.65 -18.06
C VAL A 225 16.76 -8.98 -16.93
N MET A 226 17.10 -10.26 -16.74
CA MET A 226 18.05 -10.69 -15.71
C MET A 226 19.46 -10.13 -15.93
N ARG A 227 19.93 -10.10 -17.19
CA ARG A 227 21.19 -9.43 -17.57
C ARG A 227 21.14 -7.93 -17.29
N ALA A 228 20.08 -7.24 -17.70
CA ALA A 228 19.91 -5.81 -17.44
C ALA A 228 19.85 -5.45 -15.94
N LEU A 229 19.49 -6.40 -15.07
CA LEU A 229 19.50 -6.24 -13.61
C LEU A 229 20.89 -6.50 -12.98
N GLY A 230 21.88 -6.93 -13.77
CA GLY A 230 23.28 -7.08 -13.36
C GLY A 230 23.77 -8.52 -13.19
N LEU A 231 23.06 -9.53 -13.72
CA LEU A 231 23.53 -10.92 -13.75
C LEU A 231 24.05 -11.25 -15.15
N GLU A 232 25.36 -11.28 -15.35
CA GLU A 232 25.96 -11.35 -16.69
C GLU A 232 26.03 -12.77 -17.24
N SER A 233 26.46 -13.72 -16.41
CA SER A 233 26.62 -15.11 -16.86
C SER A 233 25.31 -15.89 -16.81
N ASP A 234 25.10 -16.76 -17.81
CA ASP A 234 23.92 -17.63 -17.85
C ASP A 234 23.80 -18.51 -16.61
N LYS A 235 24.95 -18.99 -16.12
CA LYS A 235 25.05 -19.73 -14.87
C LYS A 235 24.53 -18.91 -13.69
N GLU A 236 24.93 -17.64 -13.56
CA GLU A 236 24.41 -16.79 -12.48
C GLU A 236 22.91 -16.56 -12.55
N ILE A 237 22.35 -16.45 -13.76
CA ILE A 237 20.92 -16.28 -13.97
C ILE A 237 20.16 -17.54 -13.53
N VAL A 238 20.58 -18.71 -13.99
CA VAL A 238 19.97 -19.99 -13.62
C VAL A 238 20.04 -20.21 -12.11
N GLU A 239 21.21 -20.01 -11.50
CA GLU A 239 21.42 -20.17 -10.06
C GLU A 239 20.68 -19.11 -9.22
N ALA A 240 20.34 -17.96 -9.80
CA ALA A 240 19.49 -16.96 -9.16
C ALA A 240 18.02 -17.40 -9.13
N ILE A 241 17.59 -18.19 -10.13
CA ILE A 241 16.23 -18.74 -10.24
C ILE A 241 16.10 -19.98 -9.35
N THR A 242 16.88 -21.03 -9.62
CA THR A 242 16.68 -22.36 -9.03
C THR A 242 18.00 -23.10 -8.82
N TRP A 243 17.93 -24.14 -7.99
CA TRP A 243 18.95 -25.20 -7.89
C TRP A 243 18.39 -26.57 -8.25
N ASP A 244 17.13 -26.62 -8.70
CA ASP A 244 16.43 -27.83 -9.07
C ASP A 244 16.69 -28.17 -10.56
N PRO A 245 17.28 -29.34 -10.87
CA PRO A 245 17.60 -29.72 -12.24
C PRO A 245 16.38 -29.80 -13.18
N GLU A 246 15.20 -30.19 -12.67
CA GLU A 246 14.00 -30.26 -13.53
C GLU A 246 13.52 -28.87 -13.93
N ILE A 247 13.64 -27.89 -13.03
CA ILE A 247 13.29 -26.49 -13.33
C ILE A 247 14.33 -25.89 -14.27
N GLU A 248 15.60 -26.26 -14.15
CA GLU A 248 16.68 -25.79 -15.03
C GLU A 248 16.44 -26.17 -16.50
N VAL A 249 15.98 -27.40 -16.76
CA VAL A 249 15.65 -27.87 -18.13
C VAL A 249 14.58 -26.99 -18.78
N GLU A 250 13.58 -26.55 -18.03
CA GLU A 250 12.51 -25.66 -18.54
C GLU A 250 13.00 -24.23 -18.86
N LEU A 251 14.21 -23.84 -18.43
CA LEU A 251 14.79 -22.53 -18.74
C LEU A 251 15.54 -22.51 -20.08
N LEU A 252 15.95 -23.67 -20.61
CA LEU A 252 16.76 -23.78 -21.83
C LEU A 252 16.15 -23.05 -23.04
N PRO A 253 14.84 -23.15 -23.35
CA PRO A 253 14.25 -22.43 -24.49
C PRO A 253 14.37 -20.90 -24.33
N SER A 254 14.30 -20.41 -23.09
CA SER A 254 14.41 -18.99 -22.78
C SER A 254 15.86 -18.48 -22.85
N LEU A 255 16.82 -19.36 -22.60
CA LEU A 255 18.24 -19.08 -22.75
C LEU A 255 18.60 -18.95 -24.24
N GLU A 256 18.16 -19.90 -25.06
CA GLU A 256 18.36 -19.87 -26.52
C GLU A 256 17.72 -18.62 -27.15
N ALA A 257 16.50 -18.26 -26.73
CA ALA A 257 15.80 -17.06 -27.22
C ALA A 257 16.52 -15.73 -26.90
N ALA A 258 17.51 -15.74 -26.01
CA ALA A 258 18.26 -14.57 -25.57
C ALA A 258 19.77 -14.66 -25.88
N SER A 259 20.19 -15.58 -26.75
CA SER A 259 21.61 -15.80 -27.10
C SER A 259 22.28 -14.57 -27.71
N ASP A 260 21.52 -13.73 -28.42
CA ASP A 260 22.05 -12.58 -29.17
C ASP A 260 22.49 -11.40 -28.27
N VAL A 261 22.06 -11.40 -27.00
CA VAL A 261 22.26 -10.27 -26.08
C VAL A 261 23.07 -10.74 -24.88
N THR A 262 24.39 -10.68 -24.97
CA THR A 262 25.28 -11.24 -23.94
C THR A 262 25.67 -10.24 -22.85
N THR A 263 25.72 -8.94 -23.16
CA THR A 263 26.20 -7.92 -22.21
C THR A 263 25.06 -7.19 -21.50
N THR A 264 25.36 -6.66 -20.31
CA THR A 264 24.44 -5.80 -19.53
C THR A 264 24.02 -4.56 -20.33
N GLU A 265 24.96 -3.93 -21.04
CA GLU A 265 24.69 -2.73 -21.84
C GLU A 265 23.80 -3.03 -23.04
N ASP A 266 24.01 -4.15 -23.73
CA ASP A 266 23.15 -4.56 -24.86
C ASP A 266 21.74 -4.90 -24.38
N ALA A 267 21.61 -5.50 -23.19
CA ALA A 267 20.31 -5.77 -22.58
C ALA A 267 19.56 -4.48 -22.23
N LEU A 268 20.26 -3.48 -21.66
CA LEU A 268 19.68 -2.17 -21.39
C LEU A 268 19.30 -1.44 -22.68
N ASP A 269 20.11 -1.52 -23.73
CA ASP A 269 19.80 -0.92 -25.03
C ASP A 269 18.59 -1.58 -25.69
N TYR A 270 18.45 -2.91 -25.60
CA TYR A 270 17.29 -3.65 -26.07
C TYR A 270 16.00 -3.18 -25.39
N ILE A 271 16.01 -3.06 -24.07
CA ILE A 271 14.86 -2.57 -23.30
C ILE A 271 14.57 -1.10 -23.65
N GLY A 272 15.61 -0.26 -23.72
CA GLY A 272 15.51 1.14 -24.07
C GLY A 272 14.94 1.38 -25.46
N GLY A 273 15.27 0.53 -26.43
CA GLY A 273 14.72 0.55 -27.79
C GLY A 273 13.22 0.28 -27.86
N LYS A 274 12.66 -0.45 -26.89
CA LYS A 274 11.21 -0.66 -26.75
C LYS A 274 10.49 0.47 -26.02
N ILE A 275 11.22 1.35 -25.33
CA ILE A 275 10.66 2.49 -24.62
C ILE A 275 10.67 3.73 -25.52
N VAL A 276 11.82 4.02 -26.13
CA VAL A 276 12.00 5.21 -26.97
C VAL A 276 12.59 4.82 -28.32
N PHE A 277 11.81 5.08 -29.38
CA PHE A 277 12.20 4.81 -30.76
C PHE A 277 13.09 5.92 -31.32
N GLY A 278 14.12 5.54 -32.09
CA GLY A 278 14.96 6.48 -32.87
C GLY A 278 15.90 7.38 -32.05
N GLN A 279 16.06 7.16 -30.74
CA GLN A 279 17.03 7.89 -29.92
C GLN A 279 18.42 7.22 -29.95
N PRO A 280 19.50 7.99 -29.70
CA PRO A 280 20.84 7.43 -29.54
C PRO A 280 20.92 6.38 -28.43
N ARG A 281 21.80 5.39 -28.61
CA ARG A 281 22.05 4.28 -27.66
C ARG A 281 22.16 4.74 -26.21
N GLN A 282 22.93 5.79 -25.95
CA GLN A 282 23.12 6.34 -24.60
C GLN A 282 21.79 6.73 -23.92
N LYS A 283 20.91 7.45 -24.63
CA LYS A 283 19.61 7.86 -24.10
C LYS A 283 18.66 6.67 -23.92
N ARG A 284 18.79 5.62 -24.74
CA ARG A 284 18.01 4.39 -24.58
C ARG A 284 18.39 3.66 -23.30
N ILE A 285 19.69 3.52 -23.05
CA ILE A 285 20.23 2.91 -21.82
C ILE A 285 19.76 3.71 -20.60
N GLU A 286 19.96 5.03 -20.56
CA GLU A 286 19.52 5.89 -19.44
C GLU A 286 18.02 5.75 -19.14
N ARG A 287 17.19 5.58 -20.19
CA ARG A 287 15.75 5.36 -20.03
C ARG A 287 15.40 3.98 -19.53
N ALA A 288 16.11 2.94 -19.99
CA ALA A 288 15.96 1.59 -19.48
C ALA A 288 16.30 1.52 -17.99
N GLU A 289 17.42 2.13 -17.59
CA GLU A 289 17.84 2.21 -16.19
C GLU A 289 16.79 2.91 -15.31
N LEU A 290 16.27 4.06 -15.77
CA LEU A 290 15.21 4.76 -15.06
C LEU A 290 13.96 3.88 -14.86
N VAL A 291 13.59 3.10 -15.87
CA VAL A 291 12.45 2.18 -15.80
C VAL A 291 12.72 1.04 -14.83
N LEU A 292 13.88 0.39 -14.92
CA LEU A 292 14.25 -0.72 -14.03
C LEU A 292 14.38 -0.26 -12.57
N ASP A 293 14.86 0.96 -12.33
CA ASP A 293 15.04 1.49 -10.99
C ASP A 293 13.72 1.96 -10.39
N LYS A 294 12.95 2.80 -11.09
CA LYS A 294 11.76 3.45 -10.50
C LYS A 294 10.45 2.72 -10.73
N TYR A 295 10.33 1.93 -11.79
CA TYR A 295 9.05 1.35 -12.21
C TYR A 295 9.02 -0.18 -12.13
N PHE A 296 10.15 -0.86 -12.30
CA PHE A 296 10.22 -2.30 -12.13
C PHE A 296 10.35 -2.67 -10.65
N LEU A 297 9.39 -3.45 -10.12
CA LEU A 297 9.34 -3.93 -8.74
C LEU A 297 9.76 -2.90 -7.67
N PRO A 298 9.16 -1.68 -7.64
CA PRO A 298 9.59 -0.60 -6.74
C PRO A 298 9.49 -0.92 -5.24
N HIS A 299 8.75 -1.96 -4.84
CA HIS A 299 8.67 -2.40 -3.45
C HIS A 299 10.00 -2.94 -2.90
N LEU A 300 10.93 -3.35 -3.77
CA LEU A 300 12.24 -3.87 -3.38
C LEU A 300 13.33 -2.78 -3.33
N GLY A 301 13.01 -1.59 -3.82
CA GLY A 301 13.94 -0.46 -3.87
C GLY A 301 13.88 0.31 -5.18
N SER A 302 14.49 1.50 -5.17
CA SER A 302 14.53 2.41 -6.33
C SER A 302 15.93 2.89 -6.68
N LYS A 303 16.96 2.30 -6.07
CA LYS A 303 18.36 2.60 -6.34
C LYS A 303 18.97 1.53 -7.25
N PRO A 304 20.05 1.86 -7.99
CA PRO A 304 20.78 0.87 -8.78
C PRO A 304 21.28 -0.33 -7.97
N GLU A 305 21.67 -0.11 -6.71
CA GLU A 305 22.11 -1.17 -5.77
C GLU A 305 21.00 -2.22 -5.49
N ASP A 306 19.73 -1.84 -5.62
CA ASP A 306 18.60 -2.72 -5.36
C ASP A 306 18.25 -3.61 -6.57
N ARG A 307 18.89 -3.41 -7.74
CA ARG A 307 18.63 -4.21 -8.96
C ARG A 307 18.85 -5.71 -8.74
N ILE A 308 19.87 -6.07 -7.98
CA ILE A 308 20.17 -7.48 -7.63
C ILE A 308 19.02 -8.11 -6.82
N LYS A 309 18.42 -7.36 -5.88
CA LYS A 309 17.27 -7.87 -5.10
C LYS A 309 16.07 -8.13 -6.01
N LYS A 310 15.85 -7.26 -7.00
CA LYS A 310 14.81 -7.42 -8.02
C LYS A 310 15.06 -8.64 -8.90
N ALA A 311 16.30 -8.94 -9.25
CA ALA A 311 16.66 -10.13 -10.00
C ALA A 311 16.31 -11.42 -9.24
N TYR A 312 16.64 -11.50 -7.95
CA TYR A 312 16.27 -12.68 -7.13
C TYR A 312 14.76 -12.83 -6.94
N PHE A 313 14.03 -11.73 -6.80
CA PHE A 313 12.56 -11.79 -6.73
C PHE A 313 11.93 -12.22 -8.06
N LEU A 314 12.45 -11.71 -9.19
CA LEU A 314 12.03 -12.18 -10.51
C LEU A 314 12.33 -13.68 -10.69
N GLY A 315 13.49 -14.14 -10.20
CA GLY A 315 13.83 -15.56 -10.17
C GLY A 315 12.83 -16.41 -9.39
N GLN A 316 12.35 -15.93 -8.23
CA GLN A 316 11.28 -16.61 -7.48
C GLN A 316 9.96 -16.65 -8.23
N MET A 317 9.62 -15.56 -8.96
CA MET A 317 8.41 -15.55 -9.78
C MET A 317 8.46 -16.65 -10.84
N VAL A 318 9.62 -16.83 -11.46
CA VAL A 318 9.86 -17.86 -12.47
C VAL A 318 9.83 -19.25 -11.84
N GLU A 319 10.54 -19.46 -10.73
CA GLU A 319 10.57 -20.75 -10.03
C GLU A 319 9.15 -21.20 -9.65
N LYS A 320 8.35 -20.31 -9.05
CA LYS A 320 6.95 -20.60 -8.69
C LYS A 320 6.07 -20.89 -9.92
N LEU A 321 6.34 -20.24 -11.05
CA LEU A 321 5.64 -20.47 -12.31
C LEU A 321 5.95 -21.86 -12.88
N ILE A 322 7.22 -22.26 -12.88
CA ILE A 322 7.64 -23.57 -13.39
C ILE A 322 7.19 -24.70 -12.44
N GLU A 323 7.17 -24.48 -11.12
CA GLU A 323 6.53 -25.42 -10.19
C GLU A 323 5.08 -25.74 -10.57
N LEU A 324 4.33 -24.73 -11.03
CA LEU A 324 2.95 -24.90 -11.52
C LEU A 324 2.93 -25.69 -12.84
N VAL A 325 3.84 -25.40 -13.76
CA VAL A 325 3.96 -26.11 -15.05
C VAL A 325 4.27 -27.60 -14.84
N LEU A 326 5.17 -27.91 -13.90
CA LEU A 326 5.54 -29.28 -13.52
C LEU A 326 4.47 -29.99 -12.67
N GLY A 327 3.36 -29.33 -12.34
CA GLY A 327 2.29 -29.90 -11.52
C GLY A 327 2.64 -30.10 -10.05
N ARG A 328 3.76 -29.54 -9.57
CA ARG A 328 4.19 -29.58 -8.16
C ARG A 328 3.39 -28.63 -7.27
N ARG A 329 2.73 -27.65 -7.90
CA ARG A 329 1.90 -26.62 -7.26
C ARG A 329 0.56 -26.49 -7.99
N LYS A 330 -0.48 -26.02 -7.29
CA LYS A 330 -1.78 -25.64 -7.86
C LYS A 330 -1.85 -24.11 -8.09
N PRO A 331 -2.73 -23.63 -8.99
CA PRO A 331 -2.98 -22.19 -9.14
C PRO A 331 -3.26 -21.52 -7.79
N ASP A 332 -2.72 -20.32 -7.58
CA ASP A 332 -2.96 -19.59 -6.34
C ASP A 332 -4.40 -19.07 -6.31
N ASP A 333 -5.11 -19.40 -5.24
CA ASP A 333 -6.45 -18.90 -4.97
C ASP A 333 -6.40 -17.40 -4.59
N LYS A 334 -6.96 -16.56 -5.46
CA LYS A 334 -6.99 -15.10 -5.29
C LYS A 334 -7.96 -14.67 -4.19
N ASP A 335 -8.99 -15.45 -3.90
CA ASP A 335 -10.05 -15.14 -2.95
C ASP A 335 -9.79 -15.69 -1.55
N HIS A 336 -8.78 -16.55 -1.41
CA HIS A 336 -8.22 -16.92 -0.11
C HIS A 336 -7.76 -15.67 0.67
N TYR A 337 -8.25 -15.49 1.91
CA TYR A 337 -8.00 -14.28 2.71
C TYR A 337 -6.53 -14.01 3.07
N ALA A 338 -5.64 -15.02 2.98
CA ALA A 338 -4.20 -14.79 3.04
C ALA A 338 -3.69 -13.85 1.91
N ASN A 339 -4.35 -13.90 0.75
CA ASN A 339 -4.07 -13.10 -0.42
C ASN A 339 -4.96 -11.84 -0.52
N LYS A 340 -5.75 -11.53 0.50
CA LYS A 340 -6.57 -10.31 0.59
C LYS A 340 -6.07 -9.39 1.70
N ARG A 341 -6.28 -8.09 1.55
CA ARG A 341 -5.96 -7.06 2.55
C ARG A 341 -7.09 -6.06 2.63
N LEU A 342 -7.48 -5.70 3.84
CA LEU A 342 -8.48 -4.66 4.08
C LEU A 342 -7.78 -3.30 4.20
N ARG A 343 -8.12 -2.37 3.30
CA ARG A 343 -7.71 -0.97 3.38
C ARG A 343 -8.69 -0.22 4.24
N LEU A 344 -8.20 0.29 5.37
CA LEU A 344 -8.99 1.01 6.36
C LEU A 344 -8.93 2.52 6.15
N ALA A 345 -9.58 3.28 7.04
CA ALA A 345 -9.68 4.73 6.95
C ALA A 345 -8.30 5.40 6.86
N GLY A 346 -7.32 4.95 7.65
CA GLY A 346 -5.96 5.49 7.63
C GLY A 346 -5.24 5.23 6.31
N ASP A 347 -5.30 4.00 5.77
CA ASP A 347 -4.71 3.67 4.46
C ASP A 347 -5.30 4.52 3.33
N LEU A 348 -6.62 4.64 3.33
CA LEU A 348 -7.36 5.41 2.34
C LEU A 348 -6.92 6.87 2.42
N LEU A 349 -6.96 7.48 3.61
CA LEU A 349 -6.52 8.86 3.83
C LEU A 349 -5.05 9.08 3.48
N ALA A 350 -4.17 8.12 3.75
CA ALA A 350 -2.76 8.19 3.36
C ALA A 350 -2.60 8.29 1.84
N SER A 351 -3.35 7.50 1.08
CA SER A 351 -3.32 7.54 -0.39
C SER A 351 -3.85 8.87 -0.95
N LEU A 352 -4.93 9.40 -0.36
CA LEU A 352 -5.50 10.68 -0.77
C LEU A 352 -4.61 11.85 -0.41
N PHE A 353 -4.10 11.88 0.83
CA PHE A 353 -3.20 12.92 1.31
C PHE A 353 -1.91 12.94 0.49
N ARG A 354 -1.32 11.78 0.17
CA ARG A 354 -0.14 11.71 -0.70
C ARG A 354 -0.40 12.35 -2.07
N ALA A 355 -1.55 12.08 -2.69
CA ALA A 355 -1.89 12.70 -3.97
C ALA A 355 -2.13 14.21 -3.85
N ALA A 356 -2.82 14.66 -2.78
CA ALA A 356 -3.04 16.08 -2.50
C ALA A 356 -1.71 16.80 -2.24
N PHE A 357 -0.84 16.20 -1.43
CA PHE A 357 0.45 16.74 -1.03
C PHE A 357 1.44 16.79 -2.20
N LYS A 358 1.43 15.80 -3.10
CA LYS A 358 2.20 15.85 -4.36
C LYS A 358 1.82 17.08 -5.19
N ARG A 359 0.52 17.35 -5.34
CA ARG A 359 0.03 18.53 -6.06
C ARG A 359 0.40 19.83 -5.34
N PHE A 360 0.31 19.84 -4.01
CA PHE A 360 0.77 20.96 -3.19
C PHE A 360 2.27 21.24 -3.39
N CYS A 361 3.13 20.21 -3.41
CA CYS A 361 4.57 20.38 -3.64
C CYS A 361 4.86 20.94 -5.05
N GLN A 362 4.15 20.44 -6.08
CA GLN A 362 4.28 20.95 -7.45
C GLN A 362 3.87 22.42 -7.54
N ASP A 363 2.78 22.80 -6.87
CA ASP A 363 2.35 24.20 -6.82
C ASP A 363 3.35 25.07 -6.06
N LEU A 364 3.85 24.59 -4.91
CA LEU A 364 4.85 25.29 -4.11
C LEU A 364 6.13 25.55 -4.90
N GLN A 365 6.58 24.57 -5.69
CA GLN A 365 7.72 24.71 -6.60
C GLN A 365 7.44 25.76 -7.67
N TYR A 366 6.26 25.73 -8.30
CA TYR A 366 5.87 26.72 -9.29
C TYR A 366 5.79 28.14 -8.71
N GLN A 367 5.24 28.30 -7.50
CA GLN A 367 5.19 29.60 -6.82
C GLN A 367 6.59 30.14 -6.48
N LEU A 368 7.48 29.25 -6.05
CA LEU A 368 8.87 29.58 -5.76
C LEU A 368 9.59 30.10 -7.00
N GLU A 369 9.48 29.40 -8.13
CA GLU A 369 10.07 29.81 -9.41
C GLU A 369 9.53 31.17 -9.86
N ARG A 370 8.21 31.37 -9.77
CA ARG A 370 7.56 32.64 -10.17
C ARG A 370 8.00 33.84 -9.32
N ILE A 371 8.15 33.66 -8.01
CA ILE A 371 8.58 34.74 -7.10
C ILE A 371 10.05 35.06 -7.29
N TRP A 372 10.87 34.04 -7.55
CA TRP A 372 12.27 34.19 -7.88
C TRP A 372 12.45 35.00 -9.16
N ASP A 373 11.74 34.66 -10.24
CA ASP A 373 11.80 35.37 -11.51
C ASP A 373 11.33 36.84 -11.39
N ALA A 374 10.44 37.12 -10.43
CA ALA A 374 9.98 38.47 -10.11
C ALA A 374 10.96 39.27 -9.23
N GLY A 375 12.07 38.68 -8.77
CA GLY A 375 13.06 39.33 -7.90
C GLY A 375 12.55 39.72 -6.51
N LYS A 376 11.47 39.09 -6.03
CA LYS A 376 10.86 39.41 -4.73
C LYS A 376 11.45 38.54 -3.62
N ALA A 377 11.48 39.08 -2.40
CA ALA A 377 11.88 38.32 -1.22
C ALA A 377 10.96 37.11 -1.00
N ILE A 378 11.58 35.93 -0.82
CA ILE A 378 10.85 34.66 -0.65
C ILE A 378 10.55 34.45 0.84
N TYR A 379 9.27 34.59 1.18
CA TYR A 379 8.70 34.21 2.46
C TYR A 379 7.94 32.90 2.32
N VAL A 380 8.34 31.87 3.06
CA VAL A 380 7.80 30.50 2.91
C VAL A 380 6.30 30.44 3.21
N GLU A 381 5.83 31.28 4.14
CA GLU A 381 4.42 31.38 4.53
C GLU A 381 3.52 31.81 3.35
N ASN A 382 4.02 32.69 2.48
CA ASN A 382 3.25 33.23 1.35
C ASN A 382 3.25 32.28 0.13
N LEU A 383 4.10 31.25 0.14
CA LEU A 383 4.17 30.27 -0.96
C LEU A 383 3.05 29.23 -0.88
N ALA A 384 2.60 28.90 0.34
CA ALA A 384 1.67 27.81 0.56
C ALA A 384 0.22 28.23 0.33
N ARG A 385 -0.47 27.56 -0.59
CA ARG A 385 -1.93 27.70 -0.76
C ARG A 385 -2.67 26.63 0.03
N ALA A 386 -3.32 27.06 1.10
CA ALA A 386 -4.04 26.18 2.03
C ALA A 386 -5.24 25.42 1.42
N ASP A 387 -5.84 25.98 0.36
CA ASP A 387 -7.05 25.41 -0.25
C ASP A 387 -6.77 24.08 -0.98
N LEU A 388 -5.56 23.87 -1.49
CA LEU A 388 -5.24 22.70 -2.31
C LEU A 388 -5.41 21.38 -1.55
N ILE A 389 -4.98 21.33 -0.29
CA ILE A 389 -5.11 20.16 0.56
C ILE A 389 -6.55 20.08 1.09
N THR A 390 -7.06 21.18 1.62
CA THR A 390 -8.39 21.27 2.25
C THR A 390 -9.49 20.82 1.29
N GLU A 391 -9.56 21.41 0.11
CA GLU A 391 -10.62 21.14 -0.86
C GLU A 391 -10.52 19.73 -1.42
N ARG A 392 -9.30 19.21 -1.62
CA ARG A 392 -9.11 17.85 -2.10
C ARG A 392 -9.61 16.81 -1.08
N LEU A 393 -9.32 17.01 0.20
CA LEU A 393 -9.79 16.14 1.28
C LEU A 393 -11.30 16.25 1.47
N ARG A 394 -11.82 17.48 1.58
CA ARG A 394 -13.24 17.77 1.77
C ARG A 394 -14.09 17.21 0.64
N HIS A 395 -13.71 17.47 -0.62
CA HIS A 395 -14.43 16.98 -1.79
C HIS A 395 -14.44 15.45 -1.86
N ALA A 396 -13.30 14.79 -1.63
CA ALA A 396 -13.21 13.33 -1.69
C ALA A 396 -14.07 12.65 -0.60
N LEU A 397 -14.09 13.20 0.63
CA LEU A 397 -14.93 12.70 1.72
C LEU A 397 -16.43 12.98 1.47
N ALA A 398 -16.78 14.13 0.88
CA ALA A 398 -18.17 14.47 0.57
C ALA A 398 -18.74 13.64 -0.59
N THR A 399 -17.94 13.34 -1.62
CA THR A 399 -18.42 12.65 -2.83
C THR A 399 -18.17 11.13 -2.80
N GLY A 400 -17.21 10.67 -2.01
CA GLY A 400 -16.77 9.27 -2.02
C GLY A 400 -15.88 8.90 -3.21
N ASN A 401 -15.47 9.88 -4.02
CA ASN A 401 -14.55 9.70 -5.15
C ASN A 401 -13.10 9.80 -4.67
N TRP A 402 -12.34 8.73 -4.85
CA TRP A 402 -10.98 8.60 -4.34
C TRP A 402 -9.93 8.61 -5.46
N THR A 403 -8.66 8.63 -5.07
CA THR A 403 -7.54 8.51 -6.01
C THR A 403 -7.54 7.13 -6.68
N GLY A 404 -7.17 7.07 -7.96
CA GLY A 404 -7.10 5.81 -8.72
C GLY A 404 -8.45 5.28 -9.22
N GLY A 405 -9.45 6.16 -9.38
CA GLY A 405 -10.75 5.80 -9.96
C GLY A 405 -11.69 5.03 -9.03
N LYS A 406 -11.32 4.85 -7.75
CA LYS A 406 -12.20 4.21 -6.75
C LYS A 406 -13.36 5.14 -6.41
N VAL A 407 -14.57 4.61 -6.40
CA VAL A 407 -15.82 5.34 -6.11
C VAL A 407 -16.56 4.69 -4.94
N GLY A 408 -17.37 5.48 -4.22
CA GLY A 408 -18.17 4.99 -3.11
C GLY A 408 -17.37 4.60 -1.85
N VAL A 409 -16.15 5.14 -1.72
CA VAL A 409 -15.26 4.90 -0.56
C VAL A 409 -15.80 5.59 0.70
N SER A 410 -16.37 6.78 0.54
CA SER A 410 -17.08 7.51 1.60
C SER A 410 -18.58 7.46 1.33
N GLN A 411 -19.37 7.13 2.35
CA GLN A 411 -20.83 7.00 2.29
C GLN A 411 -21.48 7.83 3.40
N LEU A 412 -22.73 8.23 3.20
CA LEU A 412 -23.53 8.85 4.27
C LEU A 412 -23.76 7.79 5.36
N LEU A 413 -23.45 8.12 6.62
CA LEU A 413 -23.64 7.18 7.72
C LEU A 413 -25.13 6.86 7.87
N ASP A 414 -25.44 5.57 8.06
CA ASP A 414 -26.81 5.13 8.23
C ASP A 414 -27.22 5.28 9.70
N ARG A 415 -28.19 6.19 9.93
CA ARG A 415 -28.75 6.54 11.24
C ARG A 415 -30.18 6.03 11.43
N THR A 416 -30.65 5.10 10.60
CA THR A 416 -32.01 4.53 10.72
C THR A 416 -32.26 3.97 12.12
N ASN A 417 -31.28 3.27 12.69
CA ASN A 417 -31.26 2.82 14.08
C ASN A 417 -29.81 2.55 14.53
N TYR A 418 -29.61 2.25 15.81
CA TYR A 418 -28.28 2.01 16.38
C TYR A 418 -27.53 0.84 15.72
N LEU A 419 -28.23 -0.26 15.43
CA LEU A 419 -27.64 -1.44 14.79
C LEU A 419 -27.19 -1.13 13.36
N SER A 420 -27.97 -0.36 12.59
CA SER A 420 -27.61 0.10 11.26
C SER A 420 -26.29 0.88 11.26
N THR A 421 -26.10 1.78 12.25
CA THR A 421 -24.85 2.52 12.41
C THR A 421 -23.65 1.59 12.65
N LEU A 422 -23.80 0.63 13.57
CA LEU A 422 -22.74 -0.34 13.85
C LEU A 422 -22.45 -1.26 12.66
N SER A 423 -23.49 -1.74 11.96
CA SER A 423 -23.35 -2.57 10.75
C SER A 423 -22.62 -1.78 9.66
N HIS A 424 -22.99 -0.51 9.44
CA HIS A 424 -22.36 0.33 8.42
C HIS A 424 -20.88 0.59 8.70
N LEU A 425 -20.50 0.86 9.96
CA LEU A 425 -19.10 1.05 10.37
C LEU A 425 -18.23 -0.22 10.24
N ARG A 426 -18.85 -1.40 10.14
CA ARG A 426 -18.17 -2.71 10.06
C ARG A 426 -18.26 -3.33 8.67
N ARG A 427 -18.78 -2.57 7.70
CA ARG A 427 -18.93 -2.97 6.31
C ARG A 427 -17.57 -3.01 5.60
N VAL A 428 -17.42 -4.01 4.75
CA VAL A 428 -16.29 -4.28 3.87
C VAL A 428 -16.82 -4.37 2.45
N VAL A 429 -16.14 -3.73 1.50
CA VAL A 429 -16.55 -3.70 0.10
C VAL A 429 -15.40 -4.17 -0.78
N SER A 430 -15.67 -5.15 -1.65
CA SER A 430 -14.77 -5.56 -2.72
C SER A 430 -14.94 -4.61 -3.92
N PRO A 431 -13.87 -3.99 -4.45
CA PRO A 431 -13.92 -2.98 -5.50
C PRO A 431 -14.06 -3.61 -6.90
N LEU A 432 -14.85 -4.67 -7.02
CA LEU A 432 -15.12 -5.36 -8.28
C LEU A 432 -16.35 -4.78 -8.99
N SER A 433 -16.46 -5.05 -10.29
CA SER A 433 -17.61 -4.59 -11.06
C SER A 433 -18.88 -5.30 -10.60
N ARG A 434 -19.93 -4.53 -10.33
CA ARG A 434 -21.24 -5.09 -9.94
C ARG A 434 -21.97 -5.73 -11.12
N SER A 435 -21.63 -5.33 -12.35
CA SER A 435 -22.28 -5.81 -13.58
C SER A 435 -21.72 -7.14 -14.07
N GLN A 436 -20.50 -7.50 -13.66
CA GLN A 436 -19.87 -8.74 -14.10
C GLN A 436 -20.19 -9.88 -13.12
N PRO A 437 -20.42 -11.10 -13.64
CA PRO A 437 -20.68 -12.28 -12.82
C PRO A 437 -19.35 -12.82 -12.26
N HIS A 438 -18.87 -12.24 -11.17
CA HIS A 438 -17.70 -12.72 -10.44
C HIS A 438 -18.08 -13.86 -9.49
N PHE A 439 -18.35 -15.06 -10.01
CA PHE A 439 -18.85 -16.20 -9.22
C PHE A 439 -17.94 -16.53 -8.02
N GLU A 440 -16.66 -16.82 -8.28
CA GLU A 440 -15.69 -17.18 -7.22
C GLU A 440 -15.54 -16.10 -6.14
N ALA A 441 -15.54 -14.83 -6.53
CA ALA A 441 -15.39 -13.73 -5.58
C ALA A 441 -16.65 -13.46 -4.74
N ARG A 442 -17.83 -13.83 -5.25
CA ARG A 442 -19.13 -13.67 -4.58
C ARG A 442 -19.42 -14.85 -3.64
N ASP A 443 -18.86 -16.01 -3.91
CA ASP A 443 -19.07 -17.21 -3.12
C ASP A 443 -18.50 -17.08 -1.70
N LEU A 444 -19.10 -17.81 -0.76
CA LEU A 444 -18.64 -17.87 0.61
C LEU A 444 -17.37 -18.73 0.68
N HIS A 445 -16.23 -18.06 0.69
CA HIS A 445 -14.94 -18.73 0.79
C HIS A 445 -14.66 -19.22 2.22
N ALA A 446 -14.18 -20.46 2.40
CA ALA A 446 -14.01 -21.08 3.72
C ALA A 446 -13.11 -20.29 4.69
N THR A 447 -12.10 -19.58 4.17
CA THR A 447 -11.19 -18.74 4.99
C THR A 447 -11.86 -17.50 5.58
N GLN A 448 -13.07 -17.15 5.13
CA GLN A 448 -13.87 -16.08 5.71
C GLN A 448 -14.39 -16.44 7.11
N TRP A 449 -14.35 -17.73 7.50
CA TRP A 449 -14.77 -18.20 8.82
C TRP A 449 -14.12 -17.38 9.96
N GLY A 450 -14.97 -16.78 10.80
CA GLY A 450 -14.56 -15.95 11.93
C GLY A 450 -14.03 -14.55 11.57
N ARG A 451 -13.91 -14.22 10.27
CA ARG A 451 -13.44 -12.92 9.77
C ARG A 451 -14.59 -12.10 9.19
N ILE A 452 -15.43 -12.73 8.39
CA ILE A 452 -16.59 -12.12 7.73
C ILE A 452 -17.86 -12.86 8.15
N CYS A 453 -18.94 -12.11 8.33
CA CYS A 453 -20.26 -12.67 8.60
C CYS A 453 -20.78 -13.41 7.36
N PRO A 454 -21.15 -14.71 7.44
CA PRO A 454 -21.65 -15.46 6.30
C PRO A 454 -23.05 -15.03 5.85
N ASN A 455 -23.82 -14.36 6.73
CA ASN A 455 -25.21 -13.98 6.47
C ASN A 455 -25.38 -12.51 6.06
N GLU A 456 -24.54 -11.62 6.59
CA GLU A 456 -24.69 -10.17 6.42
C GLU A 456 -24.08 -9.74 5.07
N SER A 457 -24.87 -9.89 4.02
CA SER A 457 -24.63 -9.38 2.67
C SER A 457 -25.96 -8.84 2.12
N PRO A 458 -25.98 -7.66 1.49
CA PRO A 458 -27.20 -7.16 0.85
C PRO A 458 -27.58 -8.03 -0.35
N GLU A 459 -28.87 -8.08 -0.64
CA GLU A 459 -29.40 -8.75 -1.82
C GLU A 459 -29.09 -7.97 -3.12
N GLY A 460 -29.35 -8.62 -4.26
CA GLY A 460 -29.19 -8.01 -5.59
C GLY A 460 -27.72 -7.94 -6.07
N PRO A 461 -27.35 -6.95 -6.90
CA PRO A 461 -26.03 -6.90 -7.54
C PRO A 461 -24.85 -6.82 -6.58
N ASN A 462 -25.07 -6.40 -5.33
CA ASN A 462 -24.05 -6.29 -4.30
C ASN A 462 -23.82 -7.59 -3.51
N CYS A 463 -24.64 -8.63 -3.74
CA CYS A 463 -24.54 -9.90 -3.04
C CYS A 463 -23.15 -10.52 -3.21
N GLY A 464 -22.49 -10.82 -2.10
CA GLY A 464 -21.14 -11.38 -2.06
C GLY A 464 -20.01 -10.37 -2.33
N LEU A 465 -20.30 -9.13 -2.71
CA LEU A 465 -19.29 -8.07 -2.91
C LEU A 465 -19.26 -7.07 -1.75
N VAL A 466 -20.40 -6.89 -1.09
CA VAL A 466 -20.52 -6.10 0.14
C VAL A 466 -20.74 -7.08 1.28
N LYS A 467 -19.83 -7.04 2.26
CA LYS A 467 -19.77 -8.00 3.36
C LYS A 467 -19.60 -7.24 4.67
N ASN A 468 -19.76 -7.91 5.80
CA ASN A 468 -19.52 -7.31 7.12
C ASN A 468 -18.54 -8.15 7.95
N LEU A 469 -17.77 -7.48 8.81
CA LEU A 469 -16.85 -8.16 9.74
C LEU A 469 -17.60 -9.01 10.77
N SER A 470 -17.07 -10.19 11.08
CA SER A 470 -17.54 -11.01 12.22
C SER A 470 -17.27 -10.30 13.55
N LEU A 471 -18.01 -10.63 14.61
CA LEU A 471 -17.89 -9.97 15.93
C LEU A 471 -16.46 -9.93 16.50
N MET A 472 -15.71 -11.03 16.40
CA MET A 472 -14.34 -11.13 16.95
C MET A 472 -13.24 -10.82 15.93
N ALA A 473 -13.60 -10.39 14.72
CA ALA A 473 -12.62 -10.09 13.68
C ALA A 473 -11.79 -8.86 14.07
N ARG A 474 -10.46 -9.03 14.12
CA ARG A 474 -9.49 -7.96 14.35
C ARG A 474 -8.69 -7.69 13.08
N ILE A 475 -8.52 -6.42 12.76
CA ILE A 475 -7.66 -5.98 11.67
C ILE A 475 -6.38 -5.41 12.28
N THR A 476 -5.24 -5.91 11.81
CA THR A 476 -3.93 -5.46 12.26
C THR A 476 -3.63 -4.06 11.74
N VAL A 477 -3.02 -3.24 12.58
CA VAL A 477 -2.35 -1.99 12.15
C VAL A 477 -0.88 -2.31 11.86
N GLY A 478 -0.29 -1.62 10.87
CA GLY A 478 1.07 -1.93 10.40
C GLY A 478 2.14 -1.79 11.49
N VAL A 479 3.20 -2.59 11.35
CA VAL A 479 4.41 -2.56 12.18
C VAL A 479 5.59 -2.27 11.25
N ASP A 480 6.67 -1.68 11.78
CA ASP A 480 7.88 -1.45 10.99
C ASP A 480 8.51 -2.77 10.58
N GLU A 481 8.74 -2.95 9.28
CA GLU A 481 9.31 -4.18 8.73
C GLU A 481 10.78 -4.33 9.12
N ALA A 482 11.51 -3.22 9.30
CA ALA A 482 12.93 -3.25 9.63
C ALA A 482 13.21 -3.88 11.00
N GLU A 483 12.34 -3.65 11.98
CA GLU A 483 12.46 -4.23 13.32
C GLU A 483 12.27 -5.76 13.27
N ILE A 484 11.28 -6.22 12.51
CA ILE A 484 11.01 -7.65 12.32
C ILE A 484 12.13 -8.32 11.53
N GLU A 485 12.60 -7.69 10.45
CA GLU A 485 13.72 -8.21 9.65
C GLU A 485 14.99 -8.36 10.48
N ALA A 486 15.35 -7.36 11.30
CA ALA A 486 16.48 -7.45 12.22
C ALA A 486 16.34 -8.62 13.20
N LYS A 487 15.14 -8.81 13.77
CA LYS A 487 14.88 -9.91 14.70
C LYS A 487 14.98 -11.29 14.04
N LEU A 488 14.54 -11.42 12.79
CA LEU A 488 14.67 -12.67 12.03
C LEU A 488 16.15 -13.02 11.78
N TYR A 489 17.00 -12.03 11.49
CA TYR A 489 18.43 -12.26 11.38
C TYR A 489 19.07 -12.64 12.72
N GLU A 490 18.67 -12.03 13.83
CA GLU A 490 19.14 -12.41 15.18
C GLU A 490 18.77 -13.86 15.53
N LEU A 491 17.61 -14.33 15.07
CA LEU A 491 17.12 -15.68 15.33
C LEU A 491 17.80 -16.73 14.42
N GLY A 492 18.62 -16.33 13.44
CA GLY A 492 19.43 -17.26 12.63
C GLY A 492 19.09 -17.31 11.14
N VAL A 493 18.19 -16.46 10.64
CA VAL A 493 17.94 -16.38 9.19
C VAL A 493 19.19 -15.87 8.48
N VAL A 494 19.67 -16.62 7.48
CA VAL A 494 20.82 -16.21 6.66
C VAL A 494 20.32 -15.36 5.49
N PRO A 495 20.82 -14.11 5.33
CA PRO A 495 20.40 -13.24 4.23
C PRO A 495 20.59 -13.88 2.85
N ILE A 496 19.65 -13.64 1.94
CA ILE A 496 19.61 -14.34 0.64
C ILE A 496 20.91 -14.23 -0.17
N GLN A 497 21.56 -13.06 -0.17
CA GLN A 497 22.82 -12.85 -0.90
C GLN A 497 23.95 -13.72 -0.36
N ARG A 498 24.03 -13.84 0.97
CA ARG A 498 25.01 -14.69 1.64
C ARG A 498 24.66 -16.15 1.42
N ALA A 499 23.39 -16.52 1.58
CA ALA A 499 22.90 -17.87 1.37
C ALA A 499 23.25 -18.37 -0.05
N ARG A 500 22.98 -17.58 -1.10
CA ARG A 500 23.32 -17.98 -2.49
C ARG A 500 24.82 -18.19 -2.69
N ARG A 501 25.69 -17.38 -2.06
CA ARG A 501 27.14 -17.56 -2.10
C ARG A 501 27.60 -18.83 -1.38
N GLU A 502 27.03 -19.11 -0.21
CA GLU A 502 27.31 -20.34 0.55
C GLU A 502 26.84 -21.60 -0.21
N GLU A 503 25.65 -21.55 -0.82
CA GLU A 503 25.11 -22.64 -1.63
C GLU A 503 25.96 -22.92 -2.87
N ARG A 504 26.53 -21.89 -3.52
CA ARG A 504 27.51 -22.06 -4.62
C ARG A 504 28.75 -22.84 -4.19
N ALA A 505 29.18 -22.69 -2.95
CA ALA A 505 30.34 -23.40 -2.41
C ALA A 505 30.04 -24.86 -2.03
N LYS A 506 28.75 -25.23 -1.88
CA LYS A 506 28.34 -26.59 -1.53
C LYS A 506 28.38 -27.53 -2.75
N PRO A 507 28.57 -28.85 -2.51
CA PRO A 507 28.33 -29.88 -3.51
C PRO A 507 26.89 -29.80 -4.04
N GLU A 508 26.71 -30.09 -5.32
CA GLU A 508 25.45 -29.93 -6.05
C GLU A 508 24.26 -30.67 -5.40
N HIS A 509 24.49 -31.86 -4.84
CA HIS A 509 23.47 -32.68 -4.17
C HIS A 509 23.02 -32.14 -2.80
N GLU A 510 23.71 -31.15 -2.23
CA GLU A 510 23.35 -30.51 -0.96
C GLU A 510 22.68 -29.15 -1.15
N ARG A 511 22.62 -28.66 -2.39
CA ARG A 511 22.10 -27.32 -2.69
C ARG A 511 20.59 -27.24 -2.52
N GLY A 512 20.11 -26.08 -2.08
CA GLY A 512 18.69 -25.74 -2.09
C GLY A 512 17.82 -26.46 -1.04
N LYS A 513 18.42 -27.18 -0.08
CA LYS A 513 17.69 -27.92 0.98
C LYS A 513 17.25 -27.07 2.17
N ARG A 514 17.67 -25.80 2.23
CA ARG A 514 17.31 -24.87 3.32
C ARG A 514 15.90 -24.30 3.11
N ALA A 515 15.19 -24.04 4.20
CA ALA A 515 13.85 -23.47 4.16
C ALA A 515 13.89 -21.99 3.77
N LYS A 516 13.04 -21.59 2.81
CA LYS A 516 12.93 -20.19 2.34
C LYS A 516 12.09 -19.38 3.33
N VAL A 517 12.61 -18.24 3.79
CA VAL A 517 11.91 -17.35 4.72
C VAL A 517 11.45 -16.08 4.00
N PHE A 518 10.15 -15.83 4.04
CA PHE A 518 9.51 -14.68 3.40
C PHE A 518 8.99 -13.67 4.41
N LEU A 519 9.24 -12.39 4.15
CA LEU A 519 8.68 -11.27 4.90
C LEU A 519 7.89 -10.39 3.94
N ASN A 520 6.58 -10.24 4.17
CA ASN A 520 5.67 -9.48 3.31
C ASN A 520 5.75 -9.85 1.80
N GLY A 521 6.04 -11.11 1.50
CA GLY A 521 6.20 -11.63 0.13
C GLY A 521 7.62 -11.53 -0.44
N ARG A 522 8.52 -10.79 0.21
CA ARG A 522 9.95 -10.71 -0.14
C ARG A 522 10.72 -11.87 0.50
N LEU A 523 11.51 -12.60 -0.28
CA LEU A 523 12.48 -13.56 0.25
C LEU A 523 13.62 -12.81 0.93
N ILE A 524 13.66 -12.87 2.26
CA ILE A 524 14.73 -12.23 3.04
C ILE A 524 15.95 -13.14 3.16
N GLY A 525 15.74 -14.46 3.15
CA GLY A 525 16.81 -15.40 3.42
C GLY A 525 16.35 -16.84 3.47
N VAL A 526 17.23 -17.67 4.03
CA VAL A 526 16.96 -19.09 4.27
C VAL A 526 17.32 -19.46 5.70
N HIS A 527 16.68 -20.50 6.21
CA HIS A 527 16.95 -21.08 7.52
C HIS A 527 17.23 -22.59 7.39
N GLU A 528 18.05 -23.14 8.27
CA GLU A 528 18.41 -24.58 8.22
C GLU A 528 17.29 -25.47 8.76
N ASP A 529 16.61 -25.03 9.82
CA ASP A 529 15.42 -25.68 10.36
C ASP A 529 14.16 -25.22 9.60
N PRO A 530 13.39 -26.14 8.98
CA PRO A 530 12.13 -25.83 8.33
C PRO A 530 10.97 -25.51 9.29
N TYR A 531 11.10 -25.79 10.59
CA TYR A 531 10.08 -25.51 11.61
C TYR A 531 10.28 -24.17 12.34
N PHE A 532 11.30 -23.42 11.93
CA PHE A 532 11.62 -22.10 12.45
C PHE A 532 10.53 -21.05 12.21
#